data_AF-A0A968YKB0-F1
#
_entry.id   AF-A0A968YKB0-F1
#
_cell.length_a   1.000
_cell.length_b   1.000
_cell.length_c   1.000
_cell.angle_alpha   90.00
_cell.angle_beta   90.00
_cell.angle_gamma   90.00
#
_symmetry.space_group_name_H-M   'P 1'
#
loop_
_entity.id
_entity.type
_entity.pdbx_description
1 polymer ?
#
loop_
_entity_poly.entity_id
_entity_poly.type
_entity_poly.pdbx_seq_one_letter_code
_entity_poly.pdbx_strand_id
1 'polypeptide(L)'
;MNLDNSETYINHPTWGLLYRICMVDENQELFTTLYAQRLFFLVTTTNVKNVKFQPIGRTEARMMIENRLRSLRRTGQSQEYDQLQSVFQRTFQ
;
A
#
# COMPACT_ATOMS: atom_id res chain seq x y z
N MET A 1 -11.20 -16.40 -10.50
CA MET A 1 -10.01 -15.76 -11.08
C MET A 1 -9.93 -14.39 -10.43
N ASN A 2 -9.12 -14.21 -9.39
CA ASN A 2 -9.00 -12.93 -8.69
C ASN A 2 -8.02 -12.04 -9.44
N LEU A 3 -8.47 -10.85 -9.83
CA LEU A 3 -7.80 -9.93 -10.76
C LEU A 3 -6.79 -9.00 -10.07
N ASP A 4 -6.64 -9.08 -8.74
CA ASP A 4 -5.92 -8.07 -7.96
C ASP A 4 -4.45 -8.40 -7.70
N ASN A 5 -3.84 -9.19 -8.60
CA ASN A 5 -2.43 -9.54 -8.55
C ASN A 5 -1.54 -8.56 -9.35
N SER A 6 -2.08 -7.41 -9.76
CA SER A 6 -1.35 -6.43 -10.56
C SER A 6 -0.52 -5.51 -9.66
N GLU A 7 0.77 -5.46 -9.94
CA GLU A 7 1.63 -4.41 -9.41
C GLU A 7 1.07 -3.06 -9.86
N THR A 8 0.62 -2.26 -8.90
CA THR A 8 0.00 -0.96 -9.19
C THR A 8 0.99 0.14 -8.88
N TYR A 9 1.20 1.01 -9.87
CA TYR A 9 2.14 2.11 -9.80
C TYR A 9 1.46 3.43 -10.09
N ILE A 10 1.87 4.49 -9.40
CA ILE A 10 1.40 5.86 -9.65
C ILE A 10 2.58 6.84 -9.62
N ASN A 11 2.48 7.92 -10.39
CA ASN A 11 3.48 8.98 -10.37
C ASN A 11 3.13 10.04 -9.33
N HIS A 12 4.02 10.26 -8.37
CA HIS A 12 3.99 11.41 -7.49
C HIS A 12 4.75 12.59 -8.12
N PRO A 13 4.21 13.83 -8.09
CA PRO A 13 4.85 15.01 -8.69
C PRO A 13 6.30 15.26 -8.26
N THR A 14 6.60 15.06 -6.97
CA THR A 14 7.94 15.24 -6.38
C THR A 14 8.80 13.99 -6.34
N TRP A 15 8.28 12.85 -5.87
CA TRP A 15 9.07 11.65 -5.58
C TRP A 15 9.06 10.59 -6.70
N GLY A 16 8.41 10.89 -7.83
CA GLY A 16 8.34 9.99 -8.97
C GLY A 16 7.48 8.76 -8.69
N LEU A 17 7.92 7.61 -9.18
CA LEU A 17 7.13 6.39 -9.16
C LEU A 17 6.94 5.85 -7.73
N LEU A 18 5.68 5.65 -7.36
CA LEU A 18 5.27 4.99 -6.14
C LEU A 18 4.70 3.61 -6.47
N TYR A 19 4.97 2.64 -5.59
CA TYR A 19 4.45 1.28 -5.65
C TYR A 19 3.36 1.08 -4.60
N ARG A 20 2.24 0.47 -4.98
CA ARG A 20 1.14 0.14 -4.07
C ARG A 20 1.53 -1.04 -3.19
N ILE A 21 1.53 -0.84 -1.88
CA ILE A 21 1.77 -1.89 -0.89
C ILE A 21 0.49 -2.71 -0.65
N CYS A 22 -0.63 -2.03 -0.36
CA CYS A 22 -1.91 -2.69 -0.13
C CYS A 22 -3.07 -1.70 -0.21
N MET A 23 -4.28 -2.25 -0.39
CA MET A 23 -5.52 -1.53 -0.17
C MET A 23 -5.82 -1.48 1.34
N VAL A 24 -6.05 -0.29 1.87
CA VAL A 24 -6.42 -0.07 3.28
C VAL A 24 -7.94 -0.12 3.43
N ASP A 25 -8.65 0.54 2.50
CA ASP A 25 -10.12 0.61 2.41
C ASP A 25 -10.55 0.83 0.94
N GLU A 26 -11.85 0.82 0.63
CA GLU A 26 -12.40 0.89 -0.74
C GLU A 26 -11.86 2.05 -1.58
N ASN A 27 -11.51 3.18 -0.96
CA ASN A 27 -11.01 4.37 -1.66
C ASN A 27 -9.62 4.82 -1.17
N GLN A 28 -8.94 3.96 -0.41
CA GLN A 28 -7.71 4.32 0.27
C GLN A 28 -6.65 3.22 0.12
N GLU A 29 -5.52 3.62 -0.44
CA GLU A 29 -4.42 2.72 -0.77
C GLU A 29 -3.12 3.23 -0.17
N LEU A 30 -2.27 2.32 0.29
CA LEU A 30 -0.96 2.65 0.84
C LEU A 30 0.11 2.46 -0.24
N PHE A 31 0.91 3.49 -0.45
CA PHE A 31 2.01 3.53 -1.41
C PHE A 31 3.35 3.83 -0.74
N THR A 32 4.45 3.36 -1.35
CA THR A 32 5.82 3.70 -0.97
C THR A 32 6.63 4.16 -2.17
N THR A 33 7.62 5.03 -1.94
CA THR A 33 8.60 5.42 -2.97
C THR A 33 9.51 4.26 -3.36
N LEU A 34 9.82 4.14 -4.65
CA LEU A 34 10.85 3.21 -5.15
C LEU A 34 12.27 3.80 -5.14
N TYR A 35 12.39 5.11 -5.38
CA TYR A 35 13.68 5.76 -5.64
C TYR A 35 14.21 6.65 -4.49
N ALA A 36 13.46 6.79 -3.41
CA ALA A 36 13.82 7.65 -2.28
C ALA A 36 14.05 6.85 -0.99
N GLN A 37 14.52 7.52 0.07
CA GLN A 37 14.62 6.97 1.43
C GLN A 37 13.22 6.70 2.03
N ARG A 38 12.56 5.65 1.52
CA ARG A 38 11.28 5.05 1.94
C ARG A 38 10.30 6.01 2.61
N LEU A 39 9.66 6.83 1.78
CA LEU A 39 8.50 7.62 2.16
C LEU A 39 7.22 6.84 1.90
N PHE A 40 6.20 7.07 2.73
CA PHE A 40 4.91 6.40 2.66
C PHE A 40 3.80 7.41 2.40
N PHE A 41 2.85 7.03 1.56
CA PHE A 41 1.73 7.87 1.19
C PHE A 41 0.43 7.10 1.27
N LEU A 42 -0.53 7.70 1.96
CA LEU A 42 -1.92 7.29 1.90
C LEU A 42 -2.56 8.02 0.72
N VAL A 43 -2.97 7.24 -0.27
CA VAL A 43 -3.51 7.75 -1.51
C VAL A 43 -5.01 7.55 -1.49
N THR A 44 -5.74 8.65 -1.63
CA THR A 44 -7.20 8.63 -1.70
C THR A 44 -7.66 9.11 -3.07
N THR A 45 -8.46 8.29 -3.71
CA THR A 45 -9.00 8.54 -5.05
C THR A 45 -10.47 8.89 -4.91
N THR A 46 -10.78 10.17 -4.71
CA THR A 46 -12.18 10.62 -4.53
C THR A 46 -12.88 10.86 -5.87
N ASN A 47 -12.13 11.05 -6.95
CA ASN A 47 -12.60 11.19 -8.34
C ASN A 47 -11.44 10.96 -9.31
N VAL A 48 -11.72 10.57 -10.56
CA VAL A 48 -10.73 10.24 -11.61
C VAL A 48 -9.67 11.35 -11.83
N LYS A 49 -9.99 12.60 -11.48
CA LYS A 49 -9.09 13.76 -11.65
C LYS A 49 -8.37 14.22 -10.38
N ASN A 50 -8.78 13.76 -9.20
CA ASN A 50 -8.26 14.25 -7.92
C ASN A 50 -7.71 13.11 -7.09
N VAL A 51 -6.42 12.84 -7.29
CA VAL A 51 -5.63 11.95 -6.44
C VAL A 51 -4.97 12.80 -5.36
N LYS A 52 -5.23 12.46 -4.09
CA LYS A 52 -4.56 13.11 -2.95
C LYS A 52 -3.48 12.20 -2.40
N PHE A 53 -2.28 12.74 -2.22
CA PHE A 53 -1.15 12.06 -1.60
C PHE A 53 -0.96 12.63 -0.20
N GLN A 54 -1.35 11.86 0.82
CA GLN A 54 -1.12 12.23 2.21
C GLN A 54 0.15 11.53 2.70
N PRO A 55 1.24 12.25 3.03
CA PRO A 55 2.43 11.64 3.61
C PRO A 55 2.10 11.08 5.00
N ILE A 56 2.60 9.88 5.30
CA ILE A 56 2.47 9.26 6.62
C ILE A 56 3.82 8.78 7.14
N GLY A 57 3.92 8.64 8.45
CA GLY A 57 5.15 8.16 9.10
C GLY A 57 5.35 6.66 8.89
N ARG A 58 6.62 6.21 8.96
CA ARG A 58 6.98 4.78 8.86
C ARG A 58 6.26 3.91 9.90
N THR A 59 6.13 4.39 11.14
CA THR A 59 5.44 3.66 12.22
C THR A 59 3.96 3.48 11.91
N GLU A 60 3.30 4.53 11.43
CA GLU A 60 1.89 4.50 11.05
C GLU A 60 1.65 3.55 9.87
N ALA A 61 2.47 3.66 8.82
CA ALA A 61 2.42 2.75 7.67
C ALA A 61 2.59 1.27 8.09
N ARG A 62 3.53 1.01 9.00
CA ARG A 62 3.76 -0.33 9.55
C ARG A 62 2.51 -0.86 10.25
N MET A 63 1.90 -0.06 11.14
CA MET A 63 0.69 -0.46 11.87
C MET A 63 -0.49 -0.73 10.93
N MET A 64 -0.66 0.06 9.87
CA MET A 64 -1.71 -0.16 8.87
C MET A 64 -1.56 -1.52 8.18
N ILE A 65 -0.34 -1.89 7.77
CA ILE A 65 -0.08 -3.17 7.10
C ILE A 65 -0.26 -4.34 8.08
N GLU A 66 0.21 -4.21 9.32
CA GLU A 66 -0.01 -5.23 10.36
C GLU A 66 -1.50 -5.45 10.63
N ASN A 67 -2.31 -4.38 10.63
CA ASN A 67 -3.77 -4.48 10.72
C ASN A 67 -4.38 -5.22 9.52
N ARG A 68 -3.94 -4.90 8.29
CA ARG A 68 -4.42 -5.59 7.08
C ARG A 68 -4.05 -7.07 7.11
N LEU A 69 -2.80 -7.42 7.43
CA LEU A 69 -2.36 -8.82 7.57
C LEU A 69 -3.22 -9.59 8.59
N ARG A 70 -3.53 -8.98 9.74
CA ARG A 70 -4.44 -9.57 10.74
C ARG A 70 -5.83 -9.82 10.17
N SER A 71 -6.36 -8.89 9.37
CA SER A 71 -7.67 -9.02 8.72
C SER A 71 -7.68 -10.15 7.68
N LEU A 72 -6.66 -10.23 6.83
CA LEU A 72 -6.54 -11.28 5.81
C LEU A 72 -6.44 -12.67 6.41
N ARG A 73 -5.68 -12.80 7.51
CA ARG A 73 -5.57 -14.06 8.26
C ARG A 73 -6.93 -14.50 8.84
N ARG A 74 -7.76 -13.56 9.31
CA ARG A 74 -9.09 -13.87 9.88
C ARG A 74 -10.11 -14.21 8.81
N THR A 75 -10.06 -13.55 7.65
CA THR A 75 -10.99 -13.78 6.54
C THR A 75 -10.59 -14.97 5.65
N GLY A 76 -9.46 -15.61 5.94
CA GLY A 76 -8.99 -16.80 5.21
C GLY A 76 -8.39 -16.50 3.84
N GLN A 77 -8.03 -15.25 3.56
CA GLN A 77 -7.43 -14.82 2.28
C GLN A 77 -5.93 -15.11 2.25
N SER A 78 -5.56 -16.40 2.24
CA SER A 78 -4.18 -16.88 2.37
C SER A 78 -3.24 -16.34 1.29
N GLN A 79 -3.67 -16.32 0.03
CA GLN A 79 -2.84 -15.84 -1.07
C GLN A 79 -2.49 -14.34 -0.94
N GLU A 80 -3.48 -13.50 -0.64
CA GLU A 80 -3.26 -12.06 -0.45
C GLU A 80 -2.43 -11.79 0.82
N TYR A 81 -2.63 -12.62 1.86
CA TYR A 81 -1.81 -12.58 3.07
C TYR A 81 -0.33 -12.85 2.78
N ASP A 82 -0.01 -13.95 2.09
CA ASP A 82 1.38 -14.35 1.83
C ASP A 82 2.11 -13.31 0.99
N GLN A 83 1.42 -12.72 0.01
CA GLN A 83 1.95 -11.63 -0.82
C GLN A 83 2.23 -10.39 0.02
N LEU A 84 1.25 -9.92 0.80
CA LEU A 84 1.42 -8.74 1.65
C LEU A 84 2.50 -8.97 2.72
N GLN A 85 2.60 -10.19 3.24
CA GLN A 85 3.63 -10.58 4.20
C GLN A 85 5.03 -10.46 3.59
N SER A 86 5.21 -10.89 2.34
CA SER A 86 6.48 -10.74 1.62
C SER A 86 6.85 -9.26 1.40
N VAL A 87 5.86 -8.42 1.05
CA VAL A 87 6.07 -6.97 0.87
C VAL A 87 6.41 -6.32 2.21
N PHE A 88 5.72 -6.71 3.28
CA PHE A 88 5.99 -6.22 4.63
C PHE A 88 7.42 -6.50 5.07
N GLN A 89 7.90 -7.73 4.88
CA GLN A 89 9.28 -8.11 5.21
C GLN A 89 10.28 -7.26 4.42
N ARG A 90 10.13 -7.18 3.09
CA ARG A 90 11.02 -6.34 2.26
C ARG A 90 11.00 -4.87 2.66
N THR A 91 9.89 -4.37 3.21
CA THR A 91 9.66 -2.94 3.47
C THR A 91 10.06 -2.48 4.87
N PHE A 92 9.87 -3.32 5.88
CA PHE A 92 9.98 -2.94 7.28
C PHE A 92 10.99 -3.75 8.11
N GLN A 93 11.54 -4.84 7.56
CA GLN A 93 12.61 -5.63 8.15
C GLN A 93 13.91 -5.39 7.38
#